data_AF-A0A139CXT1-F1
#
_entry.id   AF-A0A139CXT1-F1
#
_cell.length_a   1.000
_cell.length_b   1.000
_cell.length_c   1.000
_cell.angle_alpha   90.00
_cell.angle_beta   90.00
_cell.angle_gamma   90.00
#
_symmetry.space_group_name_H-M   'P 1'
#
loop_
_entity.id
_entity.type
_entity.pdbx_description
1 polymer ?
#
loop_
_entity_poly.entity_id
_entity_poly.type
_entity_poly.pdbx_seq_one_letter_code
_entity_poly.pdbx_strand_id
1 'polypeptide(L)'
;MTLVLLKEYLGEDYRDFVDLVELMSSIQTKLGLTKVPHFTTLQKFVTRIYSVILDRIFKKTLDLFYKNGESVEVTGIDSTGFTSGYCSNYYSWRIKKWRRNYVKTSISVDVQKFVITGYKISGKPVHDAKHAKTLL
;
A
#
# COMPACT_ATOMS: atom_id res chain seq x y z
N MET A 1 -13.09 -0.67 3.20
CA MET A 1 -11.78 -0.01 3.08
C MET A 1 -11.31 0.60 4.40
N THR A 2 -12.13 1.40 5.07
CA THR A 2 -11.76 2.10 6.32
C THR A 2 -11.16 1.19 7.40
N LEU A 3 -11.79 0.05 7.69
CA LEU A 3 -11.26 -0.92 8.66
C LEU A 3 -9.89 -1.48 8.25
N VAL A 4 -9.66 -1.74 6.95
CA VAL A 4 -8.36 -2.20 6.46
C VAL A 4 -7.30 -1.12 6.64
N LEU A 5 -7.62 0.14 6.31
CA LEU A 5 -6.68 1.25 6.50
C LEU A 5 -6.34 1.47 7.98
N LEU A 6 -7.33 1.34 8.86
CA LEU A 6 -7.11 1.42 10.30
C LEU A 6 -6.22 0.27 10.80
N LYS A 7 -6.43 -0.96 10.30
CA LYS A 7 -5.56 -2.11 10.59
C LYS A 7 -4.11 -1.83 10.20
N GLU A 8 -3.87 -1.34 8.98
CA GLU A 8 -2.50 -1.02 8.54
C GLU A 8 -1.90 0.14 9.34
N TYR A 9 -2.71 1.14 9.72
CA TYR A 9 -2.25 2.24 10.56
C TYR A 9 -1.82 1.80 11.96
N LEU A 10 -2.54 0.86 12.56
CA LEU A 10 -2.21 0.30 13.88
C LEU A 10 -1.09 -0.75 13.83
N GLY A 11 -0.76 -1.28 12.65
CA GLY A 11 0.27 -2.31 12.49
C GLY A 11 -0.17 -3.71 12.93
N GLU A 12 -1.47 -3.93 13.10
CA GLU A 12 -2.02 -5.19 13.62
C GLU A 12 -2.23 -6.24 12.53
N ASP A 13 -2.27 -7.51 12.94
CA ASP A 13 -2.76 -8.58 12.07
C ASP A 13 -4.30 -8.61 12.00
N TYR A 14 -4.85 -9.37 11.04
CA TYR A 14 -6.29 -9.35 10.79
C TYR A 14 -7.14 -9.85 11.97
N ARG A 15 -6.66 -10.82 12.75
CA ARG A 15 -7.39 -11.39 13.89
C ARG A 15 -7.33 -10.43 15.07
N ASP A 16 -6.12 -10.05 15.45
CA ASP A 16 -5.87 -9.15 16.58
C ASP A 16 -6.58 -7.80 16.37
N PHE A 17 -6.59 -7.31 15.12
CA PHE A 17 -7.34 -6.10 14.77
C PHE A 17 -8.85 -6.24 14.96
N VAL A 18 -9.44 -7.38 14.60
CA VAL A 18 -10.89 -7.59 14.78
C VAL A 18 -11.24 -7.64 16.26
N ASP A 19 -10.46 -8.37 17.04
CA ASP A 19 -10.63 -8.48 18.50
C ASP A 19 -10.50 -7.09 19.15
N LEU A 20 -9.52 -6.30 18.70
CA LEU A 20 -9.33 -4.92 19.14
C LEU A 20 -10.52 -4.02 18.77
N VAL A 21 -11.07 -4.14 17.55
CA VAL A 21 -12.25 -3.37 17.14
C VAL A 21 -13.50 -3.76 17.93
N GLU A 22 -13.65 -5.03 18.34
CA GLU A 22 -14.74 -5.48 19.20
C GLU A 22 -14.74 -4.78 20.57
N LEU A 23 -13.56 -4.41 21.07
CA LEU A 23 -13.41 -3.64 22.32
C LEU A 23 -13.61 -2.12 22.11
N MET A 24 -13.47 -1.63 20.87
CA MET A 24 -13.58 -0.21 20.53
C MET A 24 -15.01 0.21 20.15
N SER A 25 -15.91 0.29 21.14
CA SER A 25 -17.31 0.71 20.93
C SER A 25 -17.44 2.06 20.20
N SER A 26 -16.56 3.01 20.49
CA SER A 26 -16.54 4.34 19.84
C SER A 26 -16.27 4.25 18.34
N ILE A 27 -15.37 3.35 17.91
CA ILE A 27 -15.07 3.10 16.50
C ILE A 27 -16.25 2.40 15.83
N GLN A 28 -16.85 1.41 16.49
CA GLN A 28 -18.04 0.72 15.98
C GLN A 28 -19.18 1.70 15.73
N THR A 29 -19.48 2.59 16.68
CA THR A 29 -20.53 3.61 16.53
C THR A 29 -20.19 4.61 15.41
N LYS A 30 -18.97 5.15 15.37
CA LYS A 30 -18.55 6.12 14.33
C LYS A 30 -18.59 5.53 12.91
N LEU A 31 -18.30 4.24 12.79
CA LEU A 31 -18.33 3.53 11.51
C LEU A 31 -19.71 2.92 11.19
N GLY A 32 -20.69 3.04 12.08
CA GLY A 32 -22.02 2.45 11.92
C GLY A 32 -22.02 0.93 11.86
N LEU A 33 -21.08 0.27 12.56
CA LEU A 33 -20.97 -1.18 12.59
C LEU A 33 -22.00 -1.77 13.55
N THR A 34 -22.96 -2.53 13.02
CA THR A 34 -23.88 -3.34 13.82
C THR A 34 -23.22 -4.62 14.33
N LYS A 35 -22.23 -5.12 13.58
CA LYS A 35 -21.40 -6.28 13.93
C LYS A 35 -20.02 -6.11 13.33
N VAL A 36 -18.98 -6.44 14.09
CA VAL A 36 -17.60 -6.45 13.58
C VAL A 36 -17.44 -7.61 12.58
N PRO A 37 -16.90 -7.35 11.38
CA PRO A 37 -16.72 -8.39 10.38
C PRO A 37 -15.65 -9.40 10.82
N HIS A 38 -15.87 -10.68 10.55
CA HIS A 38 -14.84 -11.71 10.77
C HIS A 38 -13.53 -11.37 10.04
N PHE A 39 -12.38 -11.70 10.64
CA PHE A 39 -11.05 -11.30 10.13
C PHE A 39 -10.81 -11.71 8.66
N THR A 40 -11.31 -12.89 8.26
CA THR A 40 -11.19 -13.36 6.86
C THR A 40 -12.00 -12.51 5.87
N THR A 41 -13.01 -11.77 6.32
CA THR A 41 -13.75 -10.83 5.47
C THR A 41 -12.87 -9.67 5.06
N LEU A 42 -12.08 -9.10 5.98
CA LEU A 42 -11.12 -8.05 5.68
C LEU A 42 -10.01 -8.56 4.75
N GLN A 43 -9.47 -9.75 5.04
CA GLN A 43 -8.46 -10.39 4.20
C GLN A 43 -8.98 -10.67 2.78
N LYS A 44 -10.20 -11.22 2.64
CA LYS A 44 -10.82 -11.49 1.34
C LYS A 44 -11.19 -10.21 0.60
N PHE A 45 -11.51 -9.14 1.31
CA PHE A 45 -11.77 -7.83 0.69
C PHE A 45 -10.50 -7.30 0.03
N VAL A 46 -9.36 -7.33 0.74
CA VAL A 46 -8.06 -6.86 0.20
C VAL A 46 -7.61 -7.69 -1.00
N THR A 47 -7.85 -9.02 -1.01
CA THR A 47 -7.45 -9.87 -2.15
C THR A 47 -8.32 -9.69 -3.39
N ARG A 48 -9.52 -9.10 -3.26
CA ARG A 48 -10.50 -8.95 -4.34
C ARG A 48 -10.63 -7.51 -4.84
N ILE A 49 -10.01 -6.55 -4.17
CA ILE A 49 -10.16 -5.15 -4.55
C ILE A 49 -9.46 -4.88 -5.89
N TYR A 50 -10.16 -4.20 -6.79
CA TYR A 50 -9.60 -3.79 -8.07
C TYR A 50 -8.64 -2.61 -7.87
N SER A 51 -7.52 -2.62 -8.59
CA SER A 51 -6.51 -1.53 -8.58
C SER A 51 -7.13 -0.16 -8.89
N VAL A 52 -8.14 -0.12 -9.76
CA VAL A 52 -8.87 1.11 -10.11
C VAL A 52 -9.46 1.81 -8.89
N ILE A 53 -9.85 1.07 -7.84
CA ILE A 53 -10.37 1.67 -6.61
C ILE A 53 -9.24 2.34 -5.84
N LEU A 54 -8.06 1.71 -5.75
CA LEU A 54 -6.87 2.28 -5.13
C LEU A 54 -6.42 3.55 -5.87
N ASP A 55 -6.43 3.52 -7.21
CA ASP A 55 -6.12 4.70 -8.04
C ASP A 55 -7.07 5.87 -7.79
N ARG A 56 -8.36 5.59 -7.62
CA ARG A 56 -9.36 6.63 -7.29
C ARG A 56 -9.10 7.24 -5.92
N ILE A 57 -8.82 6.41 -4.91
CA ILE A 57 -8.48 6.89 -3.56
C ILE A 57 -7.22 7.73 -3.61
N PHE A 58 -6.20 7.26 -4.31
CA PHE A 58 -4.93 7.96 -4.47
C PHE A 58 -5.11 9.35 -5.13
N LYS A 59 -5.86 9.42 -6.23
CA LYS A 59 -6.18 10.70 -6.87
C LYS A 59 -6.96 11.63 -5.94
N LYS A 60 -7.92 11.09 -5.18
CA LYS A 60 -8.66 11.89 -4.20
C LYS A 60 -7.78 12.40 -3.06
N THR A 61 -6.80 11.62 -2.62
CA THR A 61 -5.82 12.13 -1.64
C THR A 61 -5.00 13.26 -2.22
N LEU A 62 -4.55 13.17 -3.49
CA LEU A 62 -3.85 14.28 -4.14
C LEU A 62 -4.74 15.52 -4.29
N ASP A 63 -5.98 15.35 -4.75
CA ASP A 63 -6.95 16.45 -4.86
C ASP A 63 -7.12 17.19 -3.52
N LEU A 64 -7.08 16.47 -2.39
CA LEU A 64 -7.20 17.06 -1.05
C LEU A 64 -5.97 17.88 -0.65
N PHE A 65 -4.76 17.41 -0.96
CA PHE A 65 -3.50 18.06 -0.58
C PHE A 65 -3.08 19.19 -1.53
N TYR A 66 -3.59 19.22 -2.76
CA TYR A 66 -3.19 20.19 -3.78
C TYR A 66 -4.38 20.94 -4.40
N LYS A 67 -5.52 20.99 -3.69
CA LYS A 67 -6.75 21.65 -4.16
C LYS A 67 -6.54 23.10 -4.59
N ASN A 68 -5.60 23.81 -3.94
CA ASN A 68 -5.34 25.23 -4.17
C ASN A 68 -4.31 25.48 -5.29
N GLY A 69 -3.92 24.45 -6.04
CA GLY A 69 -2.92 24.59 -7.12
C GLY A 69 -1.48 24.69 -6.63
N GLU A 70 -1.22 24.25 -5.41
CA GLU A 70 0.12 24.18 -4.84
C GLU A 70 1.02 23.24 -5.66
N SER A 71 2.26 23.65 -5.92
CA SER A 71 3.24 22.85 -6.66
C SER A 71 4.14 22.06 -5.71
N VAL A 72 4.62 20.89 -6.17
CA VAL A 72 5.65 20.12 -5.45
C VAL A 72 7.02 20.68 -5.82
N GLU A 73 7.71 21.29 -4.86
CA GLU A 73 9.05 21.87 -5.08
C GLU A 73 10.14 20.80 -5.08
N VAL A 74 10.06 19.86 -4.13
CA VAL A 74 11.05 18.81 -3.94
C VAL A 74 10.37 17.45 -3.88
N THR A 75 10.66 16.61 -4.87
CA THR A 75 10.17 15.23 -4.95
C THR A 75 11.27 14.26 -4.54
N GLY A 76 11.06 13.54 -3.45
CA GLY A 76 11.86 12.38 -3.06
C GLY A 76 11.35 11.15 -3.82
N ILE A 77 12.27 10.34 -4.37
CA ILE A 77 11.93 9.08 -5.02
C ILE A 77 12.73 7.97 -4.37
N ASP A 78 12.04 6.94 -3.91
CA ASP A 78 12.66 5.71 -3.42
C ASP A 78 12.02 4.48 -4.06
N SER A 79 12.74 3.37 -4.08
CA SER A 79 12.26 2.13 -4.67
C SER A 79 12.64 0.89 -3.87
N THR A 80 11.75 -0.09 -3.94
CA THR A 80 11.96 -1.39 -3.32
C THR A 80 11.55 -2.51 -4.26
N GLY A 81 12.19 -3.66 -4.11
CA GLY A 81 12.00 -4.82 -4.95
C GLY A 81 11.66 -6.06 -4.14
N PHE A 82 10.64 -6.79 -4.57
CA PHE A 82 10.15 -7.99 -3.93
C PHE A 82 10.14 -9.17 -4.90
N THR A 83 10.54 -10.35 -4.42
CA THR A 83 10.32 -11.61 -5.17
C THR A 83 8.99 -12.22 -4.74
N SER A 84 8.12 -12.60 -5.66
CA SER A 84 6.76 -13.04 -5.35
C SER A 84 6.65 -14.49 -4.84
N GLY A 85 7.64 -14.99 -4.10
CA GLY A 85 7.70 -16.38 -3.64
C GLY A 85 7.77 -16.48 -2.12
N TYR A 86 7.20 -17.56 -1.57
CA TYR A 86 7.17 -17.85 -0.13
C TYR A 86 8.54 -18.09 0.52
N CYS A 87 9.57 -18.33 -0.28
CA CYS A 87 10.86 -18.77 0.23
C CYS A 87 11.90 -17.62 0.12
N SER A 88 12.93 -17.59 0.97
CA SER A 88 13.90 -16.48 0.95
C SER A 88 14.78 -16.51 -0.31
N ASN A 89 15.31 -15.36 -0.72
CA ASN A 89 16.24 -15.29 -1.87
C ASN A 89 17.47 -16.20 -1.63
N TYR A 90 18.00 -16.17 -0.40
CA TYR A 90 19.12 -17.00 0.04
C TYR A 90 18.86 -18.49 -0.13
N TYR A 91 17.68 -18.97 0.29
CA TYR A 91 17.31 -20.36 0.10
C TYR A 91 17.24 -20.75 -1.38
N SER A 92 16.64 -19.90 -2.22
CA SER A 92 16.55 -20.15 -3.67
C SER A 92 17.92 -20.24 -4.35
N TRP A 93 18.86 -19.39 -3.94
CA TRP A 93 20.24 -19.43 -4.41
C TRP A 93 20.93 -20.75 -4.05
N ARG A 94 20.79 -21.19 -2.79
CA ARG A 94 21.38 -22.46 -2.29
C ARG A 94 20.93 -23.68 -3.09
N ILE A 95 19.65 -23.75 -3.45
CA ILE A 95 19.08 -24.89 -4.19
C ILE A 95 19.14 -24.73 -5.71
N LYS A 96 19.81 -23.68 -6.21
CA LYS A 96 19.92 -23.34 -7.64
C LYS A 96 18.57 -23.23 -8.37
N LYS A 97 17.50 -22.88 -7.65
CA LYS A 97 16.18 -22.59 -8.23
C LYS A 97 15.97 -21.09 -8.30
N TRP A 98 16.37 -20.52 -9.43
CA TRP A 98 16.21 -19.12 -9.78
C TRP A 98 14.74 -18.79 -10.03
N ARG A 99 14.27 -17.67 -9.47
CA ARG A 99 12.86 -17.27 -9.53
C ARG A 99 12.61 -16.37 -10.73
N ARG A 100 11.42 -16.52 -11.32
CA ARG A 100 11.00 -15.76 -12.50
C ARG A 100 10.24 -14.47 -12.19
N ASN A 101 9.60 -14.40 -11.02
CA ASN A 101 8.69 -13.29 -10.70
C ASN A 101 9.32 -12.32 -9.72
N TYR A 102 9.49 -11.08 -10.17
CA TYR A 102 10.03 -9.96 -9.41
C TYR A 102 9.07 -8.78 -9.56
N VAL A 103 8.87 -8.00 -8.50
CA VAL A 103 8.08 -6.78 -8.53
C VAL A 103 8.97 -5.67 -7.98
N LYS A 104 9.22 -4.65 -8.80
CA LYS A 104 9.83 -3.39 -8.35
C LYS A 104 8.73 -2.35 -8.18
N THR A 105 8.69 -1.70 -7.04
CA THR A 105 7.82 -0.55 -6.78
C THR A 105 8.69 0.65 -6.47
N SER A 106 8.51 1.74 -7.21
CA SER A 106 9.08 3.05 -6.91
C SER A 106 7.95 4.00 -6.53
N ILE A 107 8.19 4.86 -5.54
CA ILE A 107 7.22 5.80 -5.01
C ILE A 107 7.87 7.19 -5.04
N SER A 108 7.13 8.19 -5.53
CA SER A 108 7.48 9.60 -5.38
C SER A 108 6.70 10.23 -4.23
N VAL A 109 7.35 11.11 -3.48
CA VAL A 109 6.83 11.77 -2.30
C VAL A 109 7.18 13.25 -2.35
N ASP A 110 6.21 14.12 -2.06
CA ASP A 110 6.48 15.52 -1.72
C ASP A 110 7.15 15.57 -0.35
N VAL A 111 8.41 16.01 -0.32
CA VAL A 111 9.24 16.03 0.89
C VAL A 111 8.73 17.05 1.92
N GLN A 112 8.06 18.12 1.50
CA GLN A 112 7.56 19.15 2.41
C GLN A 112 6.30 18.69 3.13
N LYS A 113 5.38 18.04 2.40
CA LYS A 113 4.10 17.59 2.95
C LYS A 113 4.08 16.13 3.41
N PHE A 114 5.12 15.36 3.09
CA PHE A 114 5.18 13.91 3.27
C PHE A 114 4.01 13.16 2.61
N VAL A 115 3.60 13.62 1.43
CA VAL A 115 2.48 13.06 0.67
C VAL A 115 3.02 12.26 -0.51
N ILE A 116 2.53 11.04 -0.70
CA ILE A 116 2.85 10.25 -1.90
C ILE A 116 2.25 10.96 -3.12
N THR A 117 3.07 11.29 -4.11
CA THR A 117 2.69 12.01 -5.34
C THR A 117 2.57 11.11 -6.56
N GLY A 118 3.22 9.94 -6.53
CA GLY A 118 3.12 8.95 -7.60
C GLY A 118 3.71 7.60 -7.20
N TYR A 119 3.40 6.59 -8.02
CA TYR A 119 4.00 5.28 -7.87
C TYR A 119 4.17 4.59 -9.23
N LYS A 120 5.21 3.77 -9.36
CA LYS A 120 5.51 3.00 -10.57
C LYS A 120 5.88 1.57 -10.21
N ILE A 121 5.18 0.62 -10.83
CA ILE A 121 5.39 -0.81 -10.61
C ILE A 121 5.94 -1.45 -11.90
N SER A 122 6.92 -2.33 -11.75
CA SER A 122 7.50 -3.14 -12.83
C SER A 122 7.62 -4.60 -12.43
N GLY A 123 7.22 -5.52 -13.31
CA GLY A 123 7.33 -6.98 -13.10
C GLY A 123 8.74 -7.57 -13.29
N LYS A 124 9.77 -6.73 -13.25
CA LYS A 124 11.18 -7.12 -13.43
C LYS A 124 12.11 -6.11 -12.75
N PRO A 125 13.38 -6.45 -12.50
CA PRO A 125 14.36 -5.47 -12.06
C PRO A 125 14.52 -4.37 -13.10
N VAL A 126 14.38 -3.12 -12.69
CA VAL A 126 14.48 -1.93 -13.54
C VAL A 126 15.34 -0.89 -12.80
N HIS A 127 16.18 -0.17 -13.55
CA HIS A 127 16.99 0.92 -12.99
C HIS A 127 16.11 2.12 -12.62
N ASP A 128 16.40 2.78 -11.49
CA ASP A 128 15.55 3.84 -10.94
C ASP A 128 15.40 5.04 -11.85
N ALA A 129 16.44 5.42 -12.58
CA ALA A 129 16.36 6.47 -13.60
C ALA A 129 15.20 6.26 -14.61
N LYS A 130 14.83 5.01 -14.92
CA LYS A 130 13.71 4.73 -15.83
C LYS A 130 12.35 4.97 -15.16
N HIS A 131 12.23 4.69 -13.87
CA HIS A 131 11.01 4.98 -13.10
C HIS A 131 10.90 6.47 -12.77
N ALA A 132 12.01 7.13 -12.45
CA ALA A 132 12.07 8.55 -12.12
C ALA A 132 11.40 9.42 -13.20
N LYS A 133 11.64 9.12 -14.49
CA LYS A 133 11.01 9.84 -15.61
C LYS A 133 9.46 9.81 -15.60
N THR A 134 8.85 8.79 -14.99
CA THR A 134 7.38 8.68 -14.89
C THR A 134 6.84 9.30 -13.59
N LEU A 135 7.71 9.50 -12.60
CA LEU A 135 7.36 9.92 -11.25
C LEU A 135 7.62 11.41 -10.97
N LEU A 136 8.36 12.06 -11.88
CA LEU A 136 8.54 13.51 -12.00
C LEU A 136 7.56 14.03 -13.06
#